data_AF-A0A6H9YXH7-F1
#
_entry.id   AF-A0A6H9YXH7-F1
#
_cell.length_a   1.000
_cell.length_b   1.000
_cell.length_c   1.000
_cell.angle_alpha   90.00
_cell.angle_beta   90.00
_cell.angle_gamma   90.00
#
_symmetry.space_group_name_H-M   'P 1'
#
loop_
_entity.id
_entity.type
_entity.pdbx_description
1 polymer ?
#
loop_
_entity_poly.entity_id
_entity_poly.type
_entity_poly.pdbx_seq_one_letter_code
_entity_poly.pdbx_strand_id
1 'polypeptide(L)'
;MTTKYSIARYRAEARREPFAVELDSGDTLAILPPKSASVLELDPSLSTAEVLKRLAGDSYQALVDAVGDEDASVLVAVMKDMQKHFGLGG
;
A
#
# COMPACT_ATOMS: atom_id res chain seq x y z
N MET A 1 18.05 -5.28 -33.46
CA MET A 1 18.05 -4.04 -32.64
C MET A 1 17.82 -4.44 -31.20
N THR A 2 18.69 -4.04 -30.28
CA THR A 2 18.54 -4.37 -28.85
C THR A 2 17.75 -3.26 -28.17
N THR A 3 16.52 -3.55 -27.72
CA THR A 3 15.72 -2.61 -26.93
C THR A 3 16.43 -2.34 -25.61
N LYS A 4 16.78 -1.07 -25.34
CA LYS A 4 17.35 -0.65 -24.06
C LYS A 4 16.23 -0.15 -23.13
N TYR A 5 16.29 -0.57 -21.88
CA TYR A 5 15.38 -0.15 -20.82
C TYR A 5 16.06 0.86 -19.89
N SER A 6 15.31 1.83 -19.35
CA SER A 6 15.86 2.95 -18.56
C SER A 6 15.18 3.09 -17.20
N ILE A 7 15.96 3.02 -16.12
CA ILE A 7 15.49 3.27 -14.76
C ILE A 7 14.97 4.71 -14.60
N ALA A 8 15.58 5.68 -15.27
CA ALA A 8 15.11 7.07 -15.23
C ALA A 8 13.69 7.21 -15.82
N ARG A 9 13.39 6.48 -16.90
CA ARG A 9 12.04 6.42 -17.46
C ARG A 9 11.05 5.83 -16.45
N TYR A 10 11.36 4.66 -15.88
CA TYR A 10 10.48 4.00 -14.91
C TYR A 10 10.22 4.85 -13.66
N ARG A 11 11.21 5.62 -13.19
CA ARG A 11 11.03 6.58 -12.08
C ARG A 11 10.05 7.71 -12.43
N ALA A 12 10.12 8.22 -13.66
CA ALA A 12 9.20 9.27 -14.12
C ALA A 12 7.76 8.76 -14.26
N GLU A 13 7.61 7.51 -14.71
CA GLU A 13 6.32 6.82 -14.88
C GLU A 13 5.71 6.37 -13.55
N ALA A 14 6.53 6.04 -12.55
CA ALA A 14 6.07 5.52 -11.25
C ALA A 14 5.39 6.54 -10.32
N ARG A 15 5.12 7.77 -10.78
CA ARG A 15 4.45 8.80 -9.97
C ARG A 15 3.02 8.33 -9.65
N ARG A 16 2.85 7.79 -8.44
CA ARG A 16 1.54 7.40 -7.91
C ARG A 16 1.15 8.35 -6.79
N GLU A 17 -0.10 8.76 -6.83
CA GLU A 17 -0.74 9.52 -5.76
C GLU A 17 -0.83 8.64 -4.50
N PRO A 18 -0.81 9.26 -3.31
CA PRO A 18 -1.11 8.54 -2.08
C PRO A 18 -2.46 7.80 -2.19
N PHE A 19 -2.57 6.66 -1.52
CA PHE A 19 -3.86 6.01 -1.32
C PHE A 19 -4.58 6.76 -0.20
N ALA A 20 -5.68 7.43 -0.54
CA ALA A 20 -6.46 8.23 0.40
C ALA A 20 -7.65 7.42 0.92
N VAL A 21 -7.78 7.34 2.25
CA VAL A 21 -8.91 6.71 2.94
C VAL A 21 -9.63 7.78 3.76
N GLU A 22 -10.92 7.95 3.52
CA GLU A 22 -11.77 8.80 4.36
C GLU A 22 -12.10 8.04 5.66
N LEU A 23 -11.93 8.72 6.79
CA LEU A 23 -12.26 8.22 8.12
C LEU A 23 -13.63 8.76 8.55
N ASP A 24 -14.27 8.11 9.50
CA ASP A 24 -15.58 8.54 10.03
C ASP A 24 -15.55 9.93 10.68
N SER A 25 -14.37 10.39 11.11
CA SER A 25 -14.17 11.77 11.59
C SER A 25 -14.30 12.83 10.49
N GLY A 26 -14.31 12.41 9.22
CA GLY A 26 -14.18 13.28 8.04
C GLY A 26 -12.72 13.59 7.67
N ASP A 27 -11.75 13.08 8.43
CA ASP A 27 -10.33 13.21 8.10
C ASP A 27 -9.94 12.24 6.98
N THR A 28 -8.88 12.56 6.24
CA THR A 28 -8.33 11.68 5.21
C THR A 28 -6.97 11.15 5.63
N LEU A 29 -6.85 9.83 5.73
CA LEU A 29 -5.57 9.16 5.89
C LEU A 29 -4.91 8.98 4.52
N ALA A 30 -3.78 9.64 4.31
CA ALA A 30 -2.99 9.51 3.07
C ALA A 30 -1.83 8.52 3.27
N ILE A 31 -1.94 7.34 2.65
CA ILE A 31 -0.93 6.29 2.68
C ILE A 31 -0.01 6.44 1.47
N LEU A 32 1.29 6.59 1.70
CA LEU A 32 2.26 6.75 0.61
C LEU A 32 2.55 5.41 -0.08
N PRO A 33 2.90 5.43 -1.39
CA PRO A 33 3.35 4.22 -2.06
C PRO A 33 4.56 3.60 -1.34
N PRO A 34 4.56 2.28 -1.10
CA PRO A 34 5.67 1.63 -0.42
C PRO A 34 6.94 1.71 -1.29
N LYS A 35 8.09 1.69 -0.63
CA LYS A 35 9.38 1.65 -1.34
C LYS A 35 9.60 0.28 -1.94
N SER A 36 10.37 0.22 -3.03
CA SER A 36 10.72 -1.04 -3.70
C SER A 36 11.34 -2.06 -2.74
N ALA A 37 12.13 -1.60 -1.76
CA ALA A 37 12.70 -2.46 -0.72
C ALA A 37 11.62 -3.16 0.12
N SER A 38 10.62 -2.40 0.61
CA SER A 38 9.51 -2.94 1.40
C SER A 38 8.69 -3.99 0.64
N VAL A 39 8.52 -3.79 -0.67
CA VAL A 39 7.83 -4.75 -1.55
C VAL A 39 8.65 -6.00 -1.79
N LEU A 40 9.97 -5.87 -2.02
CA LEU A 40 10.86 -7.01 -2.26
C LEU A 40 11.00 -7.93 -1.04
N GLU A 41 10.76 -7.40 0.15
CA GLU A 41 10.76 -8.20 1.37
C GLU A 41 9.42 -8.93 1.60
N LEU A 42 8.36 -8.63 0.83
CA LEU A 42 7.08 -9.33 0.94
C LEU A 42 7.23 -10.78 0.49
N ASP A 43 7.24 -11.69 1.46
CA ASP A 43 7.27 -13.13 1.26
C ASP A 43 5.87 -13.74 1.51
N PRO A 44 5.44 -14.80 0.79
CA PRO A 44 4.16 -15.45 1.02
C PRO A 44 3.93 -16.02 2.42
N SER A 45 4.99 -16.21 3.22
CA SER A 45 4.86 -16.68 4.61
C SER A 45 4.48 -15.58 5.60
N LEU A 46 4.53 -14.31 5.20
CA LEU A 46 4.18 -13.19 6.06
C LEU A 46 2.70 -13.21 6.41
N SER A 47 2.39 -12.87 7.65
CA SER A 47 1.01 -12.66 8.08
C SER A 47 0.41 -11.43 7.37
N THR A 48 -0.92 -11.41 7.24
CA THR A 48 -1.66 -10.25 6.71
C THR A 48 -1.29 -8.95 7.43
N ALA A 49 -1.08 -9.01 8.74
CA ALA A 49 -0.68 -7.85 9.54
C ALA A 49 0.72 -7.33 9.18
N GLU A 50 1.68 -8.23 8.92
CA GLU A 50 3.03 -7.84 8.50
C GLU A 50 3.06 -7.26 7.09
N VAL A 51 2.28 -7.85 6.17
CA VAL A 51 2.10 -7.31 4.82
C VAL A 51 1.51 -5.90 4.90
N LEU A 52 0.43 -5.73 5.66
CA LEU A 52 -0.21 -4.44 5.84
C LEU A 52 0.75 -3.40 6.44
N LYS A 53 1.51 -3.77 7.47
CA LYS A 53 2.51 -2.89 8.09
C LYS A 53 3.56 -2.41 7.10
N ARG A 54 4.03 -3.29 6.21
CA ARG A 54 5.03 -2.94 5.20
C ARG A 54 4.48 -2.08 4.07
N LEU A 55 3.21 -2.27 3.72
CA LEU A 55 2.54 -1.47 2.69
C LEU A 55 2.13 -0.08 3.22
N ALA A 56 1.56 -0.02 4.42
CA ALA A 56 1.09 1.22 5.03
C ALA A 56 2.22 2.08 5.62
N GLY A 57 3.37 1.48 5.95
CA GLY A 57 4.54 2.18 6.45
C GLY A 57 4.22 2.99 7.71
N ASP A 58 4.56 4.28 7.70
CA ASP A 58 4.32 5.20 8.82
C ASP A 58 2.82 5.39 9.13
N SER A 59 1.94 5.15 8.15
CA SER A 59 0.48 5.25 8.32
C SER A 59 -0.15 3.99 8.92
N TYR A 60 0.62 2.93 9.18
CA TYR A 60 0.10 1.65 9.68
C TYR A 60 -0.69 1.80 10.98
N GLN A 61 -0.15 2.52 11.97
CA GLN A 61 -0.82 2.66 13.26
C GLN A 61 -2.15 3.40 13.12
N ALA A 62 -2.16 4.52 12.38
CA ALA A 62 -3.39 5.28 12.13
C ALA A 62 -4.45 4.47 11.38
N LEU A 63 -4.02 3.62 10.43
CA LEU A 63 -4.93 2.73 9.72
C LEU A 63 -5.52 1.67 10.66
N VAL A 64 -4.70 1.04 11.50
CA VAL A 64 -5.15 0.05 12.49
C VAL A 64 -6.08 0.70 13.51
N ASP A 65 -5.78 1.91 13.99
CA ASP A 65 -6.64 2.61 14.94
C ASP A 65 -8.00 2.95 14.32
N ALA A 66 -8.05 3.19 13.01
CA ALA A 66 -9.29 3.48 12.28
C ALA A 66 -10.16 2.24 12.00
N VAL A 67 -9.57 1.05 11.87
CA VAL A 67 -10.28 -0.17 11.43
C VAL A 67 -10.17 -1.33 12.43
N GLY A 68 -9.55 -1.12 13.59
CA GLY A 68 -9.14 -2.18 14.51
C GLY A 68 -10.30 -2.86 15.23
N ASP A 69 -11.39 -2.12 15.46
CA ASP A 69 -12.63 -2.62 16.06
C ASP A 69 -13.69 -3.01 15.01
N GLU A 70 -13.37 -2.86 13.72
CA GLU A 70 -14.25 -3.21 12.61
C GLU A 70 -14.22 -4.71 12.28
N ASP A 71 -15.19 -5.16 11.48
CA ASP A 71 -15.18 -6.50 10.93
C ASP A 71 -13.91 -6.74 10.09
N ALA A 72 -13.30 -7.92 10.23
CA ALA A 72 -12.08 -8.28 9.52
C ALA A 72 -12.18 -8.13 7.98
N SER A 73 -13.40 -8.20 7.43
CA SER A 73 -13.68 -7.95 6.02
C SER A 73 -13.35 -6.52 5.57
N VAL A 74 -13.49 -5.52 6.44
CA VAL A 74 -13.16 -4.11 6.19
C VAL A 74 -11.66 -3.97 5.97
N LEU A 75 -10.84 -4.51 6.88
CA LEU A 75 -9.39 -4.50 6.75
C LEU A 75 -8.90 -5.18 5.47
N VAL A 76 -9.51 -6.32 5.13
CA VAL A 76 -9.19 -7.05 3.89
C VAL A 76 -9.56 -6.22 2.65
N ALA A 77 -10.71 -5.54 2.65
CA ALA A 77 -11.13 -4.67 1.55
C ALA A 77 -10.15 -3.49 1.36
N VAL A 78 -9.81 -2.79 2.45
CA VAL A 78 -8.84 -1.67 2.40
C VAL A 78 -7.48 -2.14 1.88
N MET A 79 -6.98 -3.28 2.38
CA MET A 79 -5.71 -3.84 1.93
C MET A 79 -5.74 -4.17 0.43
N LYS A 80 -6.84 -4.76 -0.07
CA LYS A 80 -7.01 -5.10 -1.48
C LYS A 80 -7.05 -3.86 -2.38
N ASP A 81 -7.76 -2.82 -1.97
CA ASP A 81 -7.84 -1.57 -2.71
C ASP A 81 -6.50 -0.83 -2.71
N MET A 82 -5.79 -0.83 -1.57
CA MET A 82 -4.44 -0.28 -1.47
C MET A 82 -3.45 -1.02 -2.39
N GLN A 83 -3.48 -2.36 -2.40
CA GLN A 83 -2.69 -3.19 -3.30
C GLN A 83 -2.98 -2.86 -4.76
N LYS A 84 -4.26 -2.78 -5.14
CA LYS A 84 -4.67 -2.42 -6.50
C LYS A 84 -4.21 -1.01 -6.88
N HIS A 85 -4.40 -0.03 -6.01
CA HIS A 85 -3.99 1.37 -6.23
C HIS A 85 -2.48 1.49 -6.47
N PHE A 86 -1.67 0.76 -5.69
CA PHE A 86 -0.24 0.69 -5.87
C PHE A 86 0.20 -0.37 -6.91
N GLY A 87 -0.71 -1.02 -7.63
CA GLY A 87 -0.38 -2.06 -8.61
C GLY A 87 0.50 -3.17 -8.03
N LEU A 88 0.24 -3.57 -6.79
CA LEU A 88 0.91 -4.61 -6.01
C LEU A 88 -0.04 -5.79 -5.77
N GLY A 89 -0.42 -6.49 -6.83
CA GLY A 89 -1.35 -7.62 -6.76
C GLY A 89 -2.38 -7.57 -7.87
N GLY A 90 -2.57 -8.70 -8.56
CA GLY A 90 -3.63 -8.96 -9.52
C GLY A 90 -4.48 -10.12 -9.04
#